data_AF-A0A8B6BEX8-F1
#
_entry.id   AF-A0A8B6BEX8-F1
#
_cell.length_a   1.000
_cell.length_b   1.000
_cell.length_c   1.000
_cell.angle_alpha   90.00
_cell.angle_beta   90.00
_cell.angle_gamma   90.00
#
_symmetry.space_group_name_H-M   'P 1'
#
loop_
_entity.id
_entity.type
_entity.pdbx_description
1 polymer ?
#
loop_
_entity_poly.entity_id
_entity_poly.type
_entity_poly.pdbx_seq_one_letter_code
_entity_poly.pdbx_strand_id
1 'polypeptide(L)'
;MIRQKFNISIRNQYQTLQNISENNDNIGPDLNEHWNKVKTMFNDTAVNVLGIRDSTRKRWISDTTWNVIEKRRSTKSKYNQARSERLKEKLQIEYSELNKEVKKKARKDKLQYIEGLANEAEEACKHGELSTVYKITKQLCGKSNNNDTPVLSKNGE
;
A
#
# COMPACT_ATOMS: atom_id res chain seq x y z
N MET A 1 -36.90 -34.25 -54.73
CA MET A 1 -37.13 -33.19 -53.74
C MET A 1 -35.98 -33.16 -52.74
N ILE A 2 -35.39 -31.96 -52.59
CA ILE A 2 -34.76 -31.40 -51.37
C ILE A 2 -33.50 -32.10 -50.83
N ARG A 3 -32.33 -31.73 -51.38
CA ARG A 3 -31.06 -31.70 -50.62
C ARG A 3 -30.81 -30.26 -50.16
N GLN A 4 -31.51 -29.82 -49.12
CA GLN A 4 -31.16 -28.57 -48.46
C GLN A 4 -29.91 -28.82 -47.61
N LYS A 5 -28.75 -28.39 -48.13
CA LYS A 5 -27.50 -28.26 -47.37
C LYS A 5 -27.73 -27.21 -46.28
N PHE A 6 -27.83 -27.63 -45.03
CA PHE A 6 -27.78 -26.72 -43.89
C PHE A 6 -26.36 -26.15 -43.78
N ASN A 7 -26.17 -24.92 -44.27
CA ASN A 7 -24.94 -24.18 -44.11
C ASN A 7 -25.05 -23.39 -42.80
N ILE A 8 -24.63 -24.00 -41.70
CA ILE A 8 -24.60 -23.32 -40.39
C ILE A 8 -23.39 -22.40 -40.41
N SER A 9 -23.59 -21.09 -40.65
CA SER A 9 -22.53 -20.13 -40.42
C SER A 9 -22.24 -20.09 -38.93
N ILE A 10 -21.03 -20.50 -38.51
CA ILE A 10 -20.57 -20.28 -37.14
C ILE A 10 -20.35 -18.77 -37.00
N ARG A 11 -21.38 -18.05 -36.55
CA ARG A 11 -21.19 -16.66 -36.11
C ARG A 11 -20.27 -16.72 -34.91
N ASN A 12 -19.17 -15.99 -35.01
CA ASN A 12 -18.21 -15.89 -33.92
C ASN A 12 -18.95 -15.33 -32.69
N GLN A 13 -18.77 -15.96 -31.52
CA GLN A 13 -19.40 -15.50 -30.27
C GLN A 13 -19.02 -14.05 -29.94
N TYR A 14 -17.91 -13.55 -30.47
CA TYR A 14 -17.44 -12.17 -30.32
C TYR A 14 -18.09 -11.18 -31.32
N GLN A 15 -18.86 -11.65 -32.29
CA GLN A 15 -19.50 -10.80 -33.31
C GLN A 15 -20.65 -9.97 -32.71
N THR A 16 -21.27 -10.45 -31.64
CA THR A 16 -22.26 -9.68 -30.86
C THR A 16 -21.62 -8.50 -30.13
N LEU A 17 -20.37 -8.62 -29.68
CA LEU A 17 -19.62 -7.54 -29.02
C LEU A 17 -19.17 -6.47 -30.01
N GLN A 18 -18.87 -6.87 -31.26
CA GLN A 18 -18.50 -5.94 -32.32
C GLN A 18 -19.69 -5.06 -32.74
N ASN A 19 -20.88 -5.64 -32.87
CA ASN A 19 -22.11 -4.88 -33.10
C ASN A 19 -22.48 -3.96 -31.93
N ILE A 20 -22.09 -4.32 -30.70
CA ILE A 20 -22.24 -3.43 -29.54
C ILE A 20 -21.26 -2.26 -29.67
N SER A 21 -20.01 -2.44 -30.10
CA SER A 21 -19.09 -1.29 -30.28
C SER A 21 -19.48 -0.39 -31.44
N GLU A 22 -19.96 -0.95 -32.56
CA GLU A 22 -20.33 -0.19 -33.76
C GLU A 22 -21.66 0.59 -33.60
N ASN A 23 -22.58 0.15 -32.75
CA ASN A 23 -23.82 0.89 -32.43
C ASN A 23 -23.66 1.87 -31.25
N ASN A 24 -22.46 1.93 -30.64
CA ASN A 24 -22.18 2.70 -29.43
C ASN A 24 -21.41 4.00 -29.68
N ASP A 25 -21.50 4.56 -30.88
CA ASP A 25 -21.08 5.94 -31.16
C ASP A 25 -21.97 6.97 -30.41
N ASN A 26 -22.98 6.54 -29.65
CA ASN A 26 -23.87 7.35 -28.81
C ASN A 26 -24.07 6.76 -27.39
N ILE A 27 -23.04 6.22 -26.73
CA ILE A 27 -23.13 6.03 -25.26
C ILE A 27 -22.84 7.38 -24.59
N GLY A 28 -23.74 7.80 -23.70
CA GLY A 28 -23.59 8.94 -22.81
C GLY A 28 -22.32 8.88 -21.92
N PRO A 29 -22.20 9.77 -20.91
CA PRO A 29 -20.92 10.10 -20.26
C PRO A 29 -20.09 8.85 -19.98
N ASP A 30 -18.88 8.85 -20.56
CA ASP A 30 -17.89 7.77 -20.56
C ASP A 30 -17.98 6.94 -19.27
N LEU A 31 -18.22 5.63 -19.39
CA LEU A 31 -18.39 4.71 -18.25
C LEU A 31 -17.21 4.81 -17.27
N ASN A 32 -16.02 5.13 -17.80
CA ASN A 32 -14.83 5.41 -17.02
C ASN A 32 -14.91 6.74 -16.24
N GLU A 33 -15.53 7.77 -16.79
CA GLU A 33 -15.86 9.02 -16.08
C GLU A 33 -16.81 8.77 -14.92
N HIS A 34 -17.87 7.96 -15.12
CA HIS A 34 -18.79 7.59 -14.04
C HIS A 34 -18.07 6.85 -12.91
N TRP A 35 -17.24 5.86 -13.24
CA TRP A 35 -16.41 5.14 -12.26
C TRP A 35 -15.47 6.07 -11.50
N ASN A 36 -14.83 7.01 -12.20
CA ASN A 36 -13.95 7.99 -11.57
C ASN A 36 -14.72 8.90 -10.61
N LYS A 37 -15.94 9.36 -10.95
CA LYS A 37 -16.80 10.14 -10.05
C LYS A 37 -17.15 9.40 -8.77
N VAL A 38 -17.53 8.11 -8.88
CA VAL A 38 -17.81 7.27 -7.70
C VAL A 38 -16.55 7.16 -6.85
N LYS A 39 -15.42 6.84 -7.45
CA LYS A 39 -14.14 6.69 -6.75
C LYS A 39 -13.71 7.98 -6.03
N THR A 40 -13.86 9.15 -6.65
CA THR A 40 -13.52 10.43 -6.02
C THR A 40 -14.46 10.72 -4.87
N MET A 41 -15.78 10.56 -5.03
CA MET A 41 -16.73 10.78 -3.94
C MET A 41 -16.46 9.89 -2.71
N PHE A 42 -16.15 8.60 -2.93
CA PHE A 42 -15.78 7.71 -1.82
C PHE A 42 -14.47 8.13 -1.13
N ASN A 43 -13.46 8.55 -1.88
CA ASN A 43 -12.21 9.02 -1.30
C ASN A 43 -12.41 10.35 -0.55
N ASP A 44 -13.17 11.29 -1.10
CA ASP A 44 -13.42 12.61 -0.51
C ASP A 44 -14.22 12.47 0.78
N THR A 45 -15.28 11.65 0.78
CA THR A 45 -16.06 11.35 1.98
C THR A 45 -15.21 10.66 3.05
N ALA A 46 -14.36 9.69 2.66
CA ALA A 46 -13.43 9.06 3.60
C ALA A 46 -12.42 10.05 4.19
N VAL A 47 -11.84 10.93 3.38
CA VAL A 47 -10.91 11.97 3.86
C VAL A 47 -11.62 12.97 4.77
N ASN A 48 -12.85 13.36 4.46
CA ASN A 48 -13.61 14.31 5.27
C ASN A 48 -14.07 13.73 6.61
N VAL A 49 -14.44 12.44 6.65
CA VAL A 49 -14.95 11.78 7.88
C VAL A 49 -13.82 11.20 8.72
N LEU A 50 -12.86 10.50 8.10
CA LEU A 50 -11.80 9.77 8.80
C LEU A 50 -10.49 10.55 8.89
N GLY A 51 -10.28 11.55 8.03
CA GLY A 51 -8.99 12.23 7.86
C GLY A 51 -7.96 11.38 7.11
N ILE A 52 -6.87 12.03 6.68
CA ILE A 52 -5.70 11.31 6.15
C ILE A 52 -4.87 10.85 7.34
N ARG A 53 -4.63 9.55 7.44
CA ARG A 53 -3.66 9.03 8.39
C ARG A 53 -2.28 9.57 8.02
N ASP A 54 -1.72 10.43 8.87
CA ASP A 54 -0.33 10.84 8.73
C ASP A 54 0.58 9.60 8.73
N SER A 55 1.21 9.35 7.59
CA SER A 55 2.26 8.33 7.47
C SER A 55 3.52 8.86 8.13
N THR A 56 3.48 9.06 9.44
CA THR A 56 4.68 9.38 10.20
C THR A 56 5.62 8.19 10.09
N ARG A 57 6.77 8.43 9.44
CA ARG A 57 7.86 7.47 9.42
C ARG A 57 8.18 7.13 10.87
N LYS A 58 8.32 5.84 11.17
CA LYS A 58 8.71 5.41 12.52
C LYS A 58 10.02 6.11 12.88
N ARG A 59 10.12 6.65 14.10
CA ARG A 59 11.27 7.45 14.56
C ARG A 59 12.62 6.73 14.40
N TRP A 60 12.61 5.40 14.47
CA TRP A 60 13.80 4.57 14.34
C TRP A 60 14.26 4.30 12.89
N ILE A 61 13.45 4.61 11.86
CA ILE A 61 13.85 4.38 10.47
C ILE A 61 14.70 5.56 9.98
N SER A 62 15.93 5.30 9.58
CA SER A 62 16.83 6.31 9.01
C SER A 62 16.41 6.75 7.60
N ASP A 63 16.87 7.92 7.18
CA ASP A 63 16.68 8.41 5.81
C ASP A 63 17.30 7.47 4.78
N THR A 64 18.44 6.87 5.10
CA THR A 64 19.13 5.94 4.19
C THR A 64 18.30 4.68 3.93
N THR A 65 17.66 4.12 4.96
CA THR A 65 16.76 2.98 4.83
C THR A 65 15.48 3.38 4.11
N TRP A 66 14.98 4.58 4.38
CA TRP A 66 13.80 5.12 3.71
C TRP A 66 13.99 5.23 2.19
N ASN A 67 15.14 5.71 1.74
CA ASN A 67 15.47 5.79 0.31
C ASN A 67 15.44 4.41 -0.36
N VAL A 68 15.90 3.35 0.31
CA VAL A 68 15.83 1.97 -0.24
C VAL A 68 14.40 1.46 -0.25
N ILE A 69 13.59 1.78 0.77
CA ILE A 69 12.16 1.45 0.78
C ILE A 69 11.45 2.10 -0.41
N GLU A 70 11.76 3.35 -0.71
CA GLU A 70 11.20 4.09 -1.84
C GLU A 70 11.63 3.49 -3.18
N LYS A 71 12.91 3.17 -3.35
CA LYS A 71 13.40 2.42 -4.52
C LYS A 71 12.63 1.12 -4.71
N ARG A 72 12.48 0.32 -3.64
CA ARG A 72 11.70 -0.94 -3.66
C ARG A 72 10.24 -0.71 -4.08
N ARG A 73 9.59 0.36 -3.59
CA ARG A 73 8.22 0.72 -4.01
C ARG A 73 8.16 1.07 -5.49
N SER A 74 9.11 1.86 -5.98
CA SER A 74 9.20 2.23 -7.39
C SER A 74 9.39 0.99 -8.28
N THR A 75 10.32 0.10 -7.94
CA THR A 75 10.54 -1.16 -8.67
C THR A 75 9.29 -2.04 -8.67
N LYS A 76 8.55 -2.09 -7.54
CA LYS A 76 7.27 -2.81 -7.48
C LYS A 76 6.19 -2.19 -8.37
N SER A 77 6.13 -0.87 -8.44
CA SER A 77 5.22 -0.15 -9.34
C SER A 77 5.53 -0.48 -10.80
N LYS A 78 6.81 -0.42 -11.19
CA LYS A 78 7.28 -0.81 -12.53
C LYS A 78 6.91 -2.26 -12.86
N TYR A 79 7.07 -3.19 -11.91
CA TYR A 79 6.68 -4.59 -12.08
C TYR A 79 5.18 -4.75 -12.36
N ASN A 80 4.34 -4.02 -11.64
CA ASN A 80 2.89 -4.08 -11.81
C ASN A 80 2.43 -3.50 -13.16
N GLN A 81 3.16 -2.53 -13.70
CA GLN A 81 2.88 -1.90 -15.00
C GLN A 81 3.47 -2.67 -16.19
N ALA A 82 4.47 -3.53 -15.95
CA ALA A 82 5.16 -4.27 -17.01
C ALA A 82 4.22 -5.26 -17.71
N ARG A 83 4.20 -5.25 -19.05
CA ARG A 83 3.45 -6.22 -19.88
C ARG A 83 4.28 -7.42 -20.33
N SER A 84 5.58 -7.24 -20.56
CA SER A 84 6.50 -8.31 -21.01
C SER A 84 6.98 -9.19 -19.85
N GLU A 85 6.97 -10.52 -20.06
CA GLU A 85 7.45 -11.49 -19.06
C GLU A 85 8.92 -11.34 -18.73
N ARG A 86 9.79 -11.16 -19.74
CA ARG A 86 11.23 -10.94 -19.52
C ARG A 86 11.50 -9.71 -18.64
N LEU A 87 10.71 -8.65 -18.80
CA LEU A 87 10.85 -7.45 -17.99
C LEU A 87 10.36 -7.68 -16.55
N LYS A 88 9.26 -8.44 -16.38
CA LYS A 88 8.77 -8.84 -15.06
C LYS A 88 9.80 -9.66 -14.29
N GLU A 89 10.45 -10.62 -14.93
CA GLU A 89 11.48 -11.46 -14.29
C GLU A 89 12.66 -10.62 -13.78
N LYS A 90 13.19 -9.70 -14.60
CA LYS A 90 14.26 -8.78 -14.19
C LYS A 90 13.85 -7.91 -13.00
N LEU A 91 12.66 -7.29 -13.06
CA LEU A 91 12.14 -6.45 -11.98
C LEU A 91 11.85 -7.25 -10.71
N GLN A 92 11.50 -8.52 -10.84
CA GLN A 92 11.29 -9.42 -9.70
C GLN A 92 12.60 -9.72 -8.97
N ILE A 93 13.69 -9.96 -9.71
CA ILE A 93 15.03 -10.15 -9.14
C ILE A 93 15.47 -8.87 -8.41
N GLU A 94 15.38 -7.71 -9.07
CA GLU A 94 15.72 -6.41 -8.49
C GLU A 94 14.90 -6.12 -7.22
N TYR A 95 13.59 -6.38 -7.26
CA TYR A 95 12.71 -6.24 -6.10
C TYR A 95 13.14 -7.15 -4.94
N SER A 96 13.55 -8.39 -5.24
CA SER A 96 14.02 -9.36 -4.23
C SER A 96 15.29 -8.87 -3.53
N GLU A 97 16.25 -8.35 -4.30
CA GLU A 97 17.49 -7.77 -3.77
C GLU A 97 17.21 -6.55 -2.89
N LEU A 98 16.43 -5.59 -3.38
CA LEU A 98 16.02 -4.41 -2.61
C LEU A 98 15.25 -4.80 -1.35
N ASN A 99 14.39 -5.83 -1.42
CA ASN A 99 13.66 -6.32 -0.26
C ASN A 99 14.58 -6.94 0.81
N LYS A 100 15.62 -7.68 0.40
CA LYS A 100 16.65 -8.19 1.32
C LYS A 100 17.42 -7.03 1.96
N GLU A 101 17.80 -6.02 1.18
CA GLU A 101 18.52 -4.85 1.67
C GLU A 101 17.69 -4.04 2.68
N VAL A 102 16.42 -3.77 2.37
CA VAL A 102 15.48 -3.10 3.29
C VAL A 102 15.40 -3.86 4.61
N LYS A 103 15.26 -5.19 4.59
CA LYS A 103 15.20 -6.00 5.81
C LYS A 103 16.50 -5.90 6.63
N LYS A 104 17.66 -5.94 5.96
CA LYS A 104 18.96 -5.81 6.63
C LYS A 104 19.12 -4.45 7.29
N LYS A 105 18.86 -3.36 6.55
CA LYS A 105 18.98 -1.99 7.05
C LYS A 105 17.96 -1.68 8.14
N ALA A 106 16.70 -2.09 7.98
CA ALA A 106 15.67 -1.89 9.00
C ALA A 106 16.00 -2.58 10.33
N ARG A 107 16.63 -3.77 10.29
CA ARG A 107 17.11 -4.45 11.51
C ARG A 107 18.24 -3.65 12.18
N LYS A 108 19.20 -3.16 11.39
CA LYS A 108 20.31 -2.34 11.90
C LYS A 108 19.80 -1.04 12.53
N ASP A 109 18.95 -0.31 11.82
CA ASP A 109 18.35 0.94 12.29
C ASP A 109 17.57 0.73 13.60
N LYS A 110 16.76 -0.33 13.68
CA LYS A 110 16.01 -0.65 14.90
C LYS A 110 16.95 -0.99 16.06
N LEU A 111 18.03 -1.74 15.81
CA LEU A 111 19.02 -2.08 16.83
C LEU A 111 19.69 -0.81 17.37
N GLN A 112 20.19 0.05 16.48
CA GLN A 112 20.83 1.32 16.86
C GLN A 112 19.89 2.24 17.64
N TYR A 113 18.62 2.27 17.28
CA TYR A 113 17.62 3.04 18.01
C TYR A 113 17.38 2.49 19.44
N ILE A 114 17.27 1.17 19.59
CA ILE A 114 17.11 0.53 20.90
C ILE A 114 18.35 0.73 21.76
N GLU A 115 19.54 0.59 21.18
CA GLU A 115 20.83 0.82 21.84
C GLU A 115 20.96 2.28 22.30
N GLY A 116 20.58 3.25 21.47
CA GLY A 116 20.55 4.67 21.84
C GLY A 116 19.63 4.95 23.04
N LEU A 117 18.42 4.35 23.04
CA LEU A 117 17.51 4.46 24.19
C LEU A 117 18.09 3.81 25.45
N ALA A 118 18.73 2.65 25.33
CA ALA A 118 19.34 1.98 26.46
C ALA A 118 20.48 2.81 27.08
N ASN A 119 21.32 3.43 26.24
CA ASN A 119 22.40 4.31 26.68
C ASN A 119 21.84 5.57 27.38
N GLU A 120 20.80 6.19 26.82
CA GLU A 120 20.13 7.35 27.44
C GLU A 120 19.52 6.99 28.82
N ALA A 121 18.95 5.79 28.95
CA ALA A 121 18.48 5.29 30.24
C ALA A 121 19.61 5.05 31.25
N GLU A 122 20.77 4.55 30.80
CA GLU A 122 21.94 4.37 31.66
C GLU A 122 22.49 5.71 32.16
N GLU A 123 22.62 6.70 31.27
CA GLU A 123 23.03 8.06 31.62
C GLU A 123 22.07 8.72 32.60
N ALA A 124 20.76 8.65 32.34
CA ALA A 124 19.73 9.15 33.25
C ALA A 124 19.81 8.50 34.64
N CYS A 125 20.11 7.20 34.70
CA CYS A 125 20.31 6.48 35.95
C CYS A 125 21.53 7.02 36.73
N LYS A 126 22.65 7.26 36.03
CA LYS A 126 23.87 7.86 36.63
C LYS A 126 23.61 9.26 37.20
N HIS A 127 22.72 10.03 36.56
CA HIS A 127 22.33 11.36 37.02
C HIS A 127 21.20 11.36 38.07
N GLY A 128 20.63 10.20 38.41
CA GLY A 128 19.53 10.09 39.37
C GLY A 128 18.15 10.49 38.84
N GLU A 129 17.99 10.60 37.52
CA GLU A 129 16.72 10.99 36.87
C GLU A 129 15.77 9.80 36.70
N LEU A 130 15.17 9.31 37.78
CA LEU A 130 14.30 8.12 37.74
C LEU A 130 13.07 8.28 36.83
N SER A 131 12.56 9.51 36.64
CA SER A 131 11.42 9.78 35.75
C SER A 131 11.74 9.50 34.28
N THR A 132 12.93 9.89 33.82
CA THR A 132 13.36 9.66 32.43
C THR A 132 13.67 8.19 32.20
N VAL A 133 14.35 7.53 33.15
CA VAL A 133 14.55 6.07 33.14
C VAL A 133 13.22 5.32 33.01
N TYR A 134 12.21 5.69 33.79
CA TYR A 134 10.87 5.06 33.71
C TYR A 134 10.21 5.26 32.33
N LYS A 135 10.29 6.47 31.76
CA LYS A 135 9.72 6.76 30.43
C LYS A 135 10.41 5.93 29.34
N ILE A 136 11.74 5.88 29.34
CA ILE A 136 12.53 5.14 28.35
C ILE A 136 12.30 3.64 28.47
N THR A 137 12.33 3.08 29.68
CA THR A 137 12.03 1.67 29.92
C THR A 137 10.60 1.32 29.52
N LYS A 138 9.61 2.17 29.81
CA LYS A 138 8.23 2.00 29.32
C LYS A 138 8.15 1.99 27.79
N GLN A 139 8.93 2.84 27.12
CA GLN A 139 9.01 2.88 25.65
C GLN A 139 9.67 1.63 25.07
N LEU A 140 10.71 1.10 25.72
CA LEU A 140 11.41 -0.13 25.32
C LEU A 140 10.54 -1.38 25.53
N CYS A 141 9.86 -1.47 26.68
CA CYS A 141 9.03 -2.62 27.04
C CYS A 141 7.73 -2.71 26.23
N GLY A 142 7.31 -1.63 25.56
CA GLY A 142 6.32 -1.69 24.48
C GLY A 142 5.07 -2.50 24.81
N LYS A 143 4.48 -2.36 26.00
CA LYS A 143 3.14 -2.91 26.26
C LYS A 143 2.16 -2.17 25.36
N SER A 144 1.76 -2.84 24.28
CA SER A 144 0.64 -2.45 23.43
C SER A 144 -0.63 -2.61 24.28
N ASN A 145 -1.10 -1.53 24.87
CA ASN A 145 -2.52 -1.48 25.23
C ASN A 145 -3.27 -1.48 23.90
N ASN A 146 -3.71 -2.66 23.46
CA ASN A 146 -4.72 -2.77 22.43
C ASN A 146 -6.02 -2.24 23.05
N ASN A 147 -6.17 -0.92 23.04
CA ASN A 147 -7.47 -0.32 23.25
C ASN A 147 -8.19 -0.44 21.90
N ASP A 148 -8.82 -1.59 21.68
CA ASP A 148 -9.84 -1.74 20.64
C ASP A 148 -10.99 -0.80 21.02
N THR A 149 -10.83 0.46 20.67
CA THR A 149 -11.86 1.49 20.87
C THR A 149 -12.78 1.40 19.66
N PRO A 150 -14.07 1.07 19.86
CA PRO A 150 -15.04 1.12 18.78
C PRO A 150 -15.16 2.57 18.26
N VAL A 151 -15.34 2.72 16.94
CA VAL A 151 -15.58 4.01 16.32
C VAL A 151 -16.94 4.52 16.80
N LEU A 152 -16.92 5.49 17.72
CA LEU A 152 -18.12 6.15 18.22
C LEU A 152 -18.75 6.99 17.12
N SER A 153 -20.09 6.96 17.05
CA SER A 153 -20.85 7.86 16.19
C SER A 153 -20.60 9.32 16.58
N LYS A 154 -20.89 10.28 15.69
CA LYS A 154 -20.77 11.73 15.98
C LYS A 154 -21.59 12.17 17.22
N ASN A 155 -22.53 11.33 17.66
CA ASN A 155 -23.42 11.57 18.78
C ASN A 155 -23.09 10.74 20.04
N GLY A 156 -21.99 9.97 20.03
CA GLY A 156 -21.50 9.30 21.25
C GLY A 156 -22.33 8.12 21.76
N GLU A 157 -23.16 7.52 20.91
CA GLU A 157 -23.68 6.15 21.11
C GLU A 157 -22.88 5.16 20.24
#